data_AF-A0AB38XYQ5-F1
#
_entry.id   AF-A0AB38XYQ5-F1
#
_cell.length_a   1.000
_cell.length_b   1.000
_cell.length_c   1.000
_cell.angle_alpha   90.00
_cell.angle_beta   90.00
_cell.angle_gamma   90.00
#
_symmetry.space_group_name_H-M   'P 1'
#
loop_
_entity.id
_entity.type
_entity.pdbx_description
1 polymer ?
#
loop_
_entity_poly.entity_id
_entity_poly.type
_entity_poly.pdbx_seq_one_letter_code
_entity_poly.pdbx_strand_id
1 'polypeptide(L)'
;MIFFYSLLLSVLLLVIHEGIHGIFFKQFCPQNPVKFGMNWKSLMAYATSPGSLYSRKQMVIISLSPFVVITLMLSIFFMLGWLPAGLYVFVVSLHAAGCIGDFYYGYLLLWRFRKEAILVEDTEIGLKIYLDEGAN
;
A
#
# COMPACT_ATOMS: atom_id res chain seq x y z
N MET A 1 -2.53 -28.72 8.29
CA MET A 1 -3.63 -27.85 8.81
C MET A 1 -3.16 -26.42 9.05
N ILE A 2 -2.14 -26.19 9.89
CA ILE A 2 -1.61 -24.84 10.20
C ILE A 2 -1.19 -24.04 8.94
N PHE A 3 -0.45 -24.68 8.02
CA PHE A 3 -0.02 -24.04 6.77
C PHE A 3 -1.18 -23.50 5.91
N PHE A 4 -2.30 -24.23 5.85
CA PHE A 4 -3.48 -23.82 5.08
C PHE A 4 -4.13 -22.56 5.67
N TYR A 5 -4.26 -22.50 7.00
CA TYR A 5 -4.79 -21.32 7.67
C TYR A 5 -3.86 -20.11 7.54
N SER A 6 -2.55 -20.32 7.63
CA SER A 6 -1.56 -19.27 7.39
C SER A 6 -1.68 -18.72 5.97
N LEU A 7 -1.78 -19.58 4.95
CA LEU A 7 -1.95 -19.16 3.56
C LEU A 7 -3.25 -18.36 3.36
N LEU A 8 -4.36 -18.84 3.92
CA LEU A 8 -5.65 -18.14 3.83
C LEU A 8 -5.58 -16.75 4.47
N LEU A 9 -4.92 -16.64 5.63
CA LEU A 9 -4.73 -15.37 6.32
C LEU A 9 -3.86 -14.41 5.50
N SER A 10 -2.79 -14.90 4.86
CA SER A 10 -1.95 -14.09 3.97
C SER A 10 -2.75 -13.52 2.80
N VAL A 11 -3.58 -14.34 2.15
CA VAL A 11 -4.42 -13.89 1.03
C VAL A 11 -5.45 -12.85 1.51
N LEU A 12 -6.07 -13.08 2.65
CA LEU A 12 -7.03 -12.13 3.22
C LEU A 12 -6.35 -10.78 3.56
N LEU A 13 -5.18 -10.82 4.19
CA LEU A 13 -4.38 -9.62 4.46
C LEU A 13 -4.04 -8.87 3.18
N LEU A 14 -3.64 -9.58 2.12
CA LEU A 14 -3.31 -8.98 0.83
C LEU A 14 -4.53 -8.28 0.20
N VAL A 15 -5.71 -8.92 0.23
CA VAL A 15 -6.95 -8.30 -0.27
C VAL A 15 -7.31 -7.05 0.51
N ILE A 16 -7.20 -7.09 1.85
CA ILE A 16 -7.45 -5.93 2.70
C ILE A 16 -6.41 -4.82 2.42
N HIS A 17 -5.15 -5.18 2.23
CA HIS A 17 -4.05 -4.28 1.95
C HIS A 17 -4.29 -3.50 0.65
N GLU A 18 -4.53 -4.20 -0.46
CA GLU A 18 -4.86 -3.56 -1.73
C GLU A 18 -6.16 -2.76 -1.63
N GLY A 19 -7.16 -3.27 -0.91
CA GLY A 19 -8.41 -2.57 -0.66
C GLY A 19 -8.21 -1.20 0.00
N ILE A 20 -7.30 -1.09 0.97
CA ILE A 20 -6.96 0.18 1.63
C ILE A 20 -6.31 1.15 0.65
N HIS A 21 -5.33 0.70 -0.15
CA HIS A 21 -4.80 1.53 -1.23
C HIS A 21 -5.92 2.04 -2.14
N GLY A 22 -6.82 1.16 -2.56
CA GLY A 22 -7.96 1.50 -3.41
C GLY A 22 -8.88 2.57 -2.81
N ILE A 23 -9.15 2.52 -1.50
CA ILE A 23 -9.91 3.57 -0.80
C ILE A 23 -9.21 4.92 -0.94
N PHE A 24 -7.90 4.99 -0.67
CA PHE A 24 -7.15 6.26 -0.74
C PHE A 24 -6.98 6.76 -2.18
N PHE A 25 -6.77 5.87 -3.16
CA PHE A 25 -6.82 6.23 -4.58
C PHE A 25 -8.16 6.88 -4.93
N LYS A 26 -9.27 6.26 -4.54
CA LYS A 26 -10.61 6.78 -4.82
C LYS A 26 -10.90 8.08 -4.05
N GLN A 27 -10.39 8.23 -2.84
CA GLN A 27 -10.56 9.45 -2.05
C GLN A 27 -9.87 10.65 -2.68
N PHE A 28 -8.65 10.48 -3.20
CA PHE A 28 -7.88 11.59 -3.79
C PHE A 28 -8.22 11.86 -5.25
N CYS A 29 -8.71 10.86 -6.00
CA CYS A 29 -9.17 11.01 -7.38
C CYS A 29 -10.52 10.30 -7.61
N PRO A 30 -11.63 10.85 -7.06
CA PRO A 30 -12.94 10.18 -7.06
C PRO A 30 -13.53 9.96 -8.46
N GLN A 31 -13.13 10.75 -9.44
CA GLN A 31 -13.58 10.63 -10.83
C GLN A 31 -13.00 9.41 -11.55
N ASN A 32 -11.80 8.96 -11.17
CA ASN A 32 -11.13 7.86 -11.86
C ASN A 32 -11.47 6.51 -11.22
N PRO A 33 -11.52 5.43 -12.02
CA PRO A 33 -11.73 4.08 -11.49
C PRO A 33 -10.48 3.57 -10.77
N VAL A 34 -10.70 2.69 -9.79
CA VAL A 34 -9.64 1.87 -9.19
C VAL A 34 -9.71 0.49 -9.83
N LYS A 35 -8.56 -0.04 -10.23
CA LYS A 35 -8.40 -1.39 -10.77
C LYS A 35 -7.58 -2.22 -9.81
N PHE A 36 -8.00 -3.47 -9.64
CA PHE A 36 -7.29 -4.45 -8.84
C PHE A 36 -6.84 -5.59 -9.74
N GLY A 37 -5.68 -6.17 -9.46
CA GLY A 37 -5.17 -7.29 -10.22
C GLY A 37 -3.98 -7.95 -9.57
N MET A 38 -3.39 -8.91 -10.30
CA MET A 38 -2.16 -9.58 -9.91
C MET A 38 -1.26 -9.67 -11.13
N ASN A 39 -0.03 -9.17 -10.98
CA ASN A 39 1.01 -9.33 -11.98
C ASN A 39 1.72 -10.67 -11.74
N TRP A 40 1.39 -11.66 -12.57
CA TRP A 40 1.94 -13.02 -12.43
C TRP A 40 3.45 -13.14 -12.71
N LYS A 41 4.06 -12.13 -13.36
CA LYS A 41 5.51 -12.12 -13.59
C LYS A 41 6.29 -11.71 -12.34
N SER A 42 5.76 -10.75 -11.58
CA SER A 42 6.35 -10.30 -10.31
C SER A 42 5.72 -10.94 -9.09
N LEU A 43 4.63 -11.70 -9.26
CA LEU A 43 3.79 -12.25 -8.18
C LEU A 43 3.28 -11.17 -7.21
N MET A 44 3.02 -9.97 -7.73
CA MET A 44 2.52 -8.84 -6.94
C MET A 44 1.05 -8.61 -7.20
N ALA A 45 0.24 -8.57 -6.15
CA ALA A 45 -1.08 -7.95 -6.23
C ALA A 45 -0.90 -6.42 -6.34
N TYR A 46 -1.90 -5.76 -6.91
CA TYR A 46 -1.91 -4.31 -7.01
C TYR A 46 -3.34 -3.76 -6.97
N ALA A 47 -3.47 -2.59 -6.37
CA ALA A 47 -4.53 -1.62 -6.59
C ALA A 47 -3.91 -0.42 -7.31
N THR A 48 -4.55 0.04 -8.37
CA THR A 48 -4.04 1.17 -9.15
C THR A 48 -5.17 2.01 -9.71
N SER A 49 -4.90 3.27 -10.05
CA SER A 49 -5.88 4.18 -10.66
C SER A 49 -5.28 4.80 -11.93
N PRO A 50 -5.36 4.10 -13.06
CA PRO A 50 -4.67 4.51 -14.29
C PRO A 50 -5.13 5.88 -14.78
N GLY A 51 -4.19 6.73 -15.18
CA GLY A 51 -4.45 8.10 -15.62
C GLY A 51 -4.70 9.11 -14.49
N SER A 52 -4.64 8.70 -13.23
CA SER A 52 -4.72 9.61 -12.08
C SER A 52 -3.35 10.15 -11.71
N LEU A 53 -3.23 11.47 -11.60
CA LEU A 53 -2.03 12.14 -11.10
C LEU A 53 -2.23 12.59 -9.66
N TYR A 54 -1.30 12.20 -8.80
CA TYR A 54 -1.29 12.52 -7.39
C TYR A 54 -0.09 13.39 -7.06
N SER A 55 -0.28 14.35 -6.16
CA SER A 55 0.84 15.05 -5.52
C SER A 55 1.69 14.07 -4.71
N ARG A 56 2.96 14.44 -4.44
CA ARG A 56 3.84 13.66 -3.55
C ARG A 56 3.15 13.26 -2.24
N LYS A 57 2.48 14.22 -1.58
CA LYS A 57 1.85 13.97 -0.27
C LYS A 57 0.73 12.95 -0.38
N GLN A 58 -0.11 13.06 -1.41
CA GLN A 58 -1.19 12.10 -1.66
C GLN A 58 -0.63 10.71 -1.94
N MET A 59 0.39 10.60 -2.79
CA MET A 59 0.98 9.29 -3.11
C MET A 59 1.67 8.67 -1.89
N VAL A 60 2.37 9.45 -1.06
CA VAL A 60 2.93 8.94 0.21
C VAL A 60 1.84 8.40 1.14
N ILE A 61 0.70 9.11 1.24
CA ILE A 61 -0.43 8.65 2.04
C ILE A 61 -0.99 7.36 1.45
N ILE A 62 -1.23 7.30 0.13
CA ILE A 62 -1.73 6.12 -0.56
C ILE A 62 -0.81 4.93 -0.29
N SER A 63 0.49 5.05 -0.57
CA SER A 63 1.48 3.98 -0.42
C SER A 63 1.60 3.51 1.04
N LEU A 64 1.69 4.41 2.02
CA LEU A 64 1.92 4.00 3.41
C LEU A 64 0.63 3.66 4.17
N SER A 65 -0.55 3.90 3.58
CA SER A 65 -1.83 3.72 4.26
C SER A 65 -2.10 2.29 4.74
N PRO A 66 -1.83 1.20 3.98
CA PRO A 66 -2.12 -0.13 4.49
C PRO A 66 -1.24 -0.48 5.67
N PHE A 67 0.05 -0.14 5.59
CA PHE A 67 0.98 -0.36 6.69
C PHE A 67 0.47 0.26 7.99
N VAL A 68 0.07 1.54 7.93
CA VAL A 68 -0.41 2.28 9.10
C VAL A 68 -1.74 1.70 9.60
N VAL A 69 -2.75 1.56 8.72
CA VAL A 69 -4.10 1.18 9.12
C VAL A 69 -4.15 -0.25 9.67
N ILE A 70 -3.56 -1.22 8.96
CA ILE A 70 -3.61 -2.63 9.36
C ILE A 70 -2.76 -2.85 10.62
N THR A 71 -1.56 -2.28 10.70
CA THR A 71 -0.70 -2.47 11.88
C THR A 71 -1.33 -1.86 13.14
N LEU A 72 -1.97 -0.68 13.04
CA LEU A 72 -2.71 -0.10 14.15
C LEU A 72 -3.89 -0.98 14.57
N MET A 73 -4.69 -1.46 13.61
CA MET A 73 -5.82 -2.35 13.89
C MET A 73 -5.37 -3.64 14.60
N LEU A 74 -4.32 -4.30 14.10
CA LEU A 74 -3.74 -5.50 14.72
C LEU A 74 -3.20 -5.22 16.12
N SER A 75 -2.54 -4.07 16.31
CA SER A 75 -2.04 -3.65 17.62
C SER A 75 -3.17 -3.40 18.61
N ILE A 76 -4.29 -2.80 18.17
CA ILE A 76 -5.49 -2.62 18.99
C ILE A 76 -6.08 -3.97 19.40
N PHE A 77 -6.25 -4.90 18.46
CA PHE A 77 -6.75 -6.25 18.78
C PHE A 77 -5.84 -7.00 19.74
N PHE A 78 -4.52 -6.83 19.63
CA PHE A 78 -3.56 -7.37 20.60
C PHE A 78 -3.76 -6.74 21.99
N MET A 79 -3.86 -5.42 22.08
CA MET A 79 -4.08 -4.71 23.36
C MET A 79 -5.40 -5.08 24.03
N LEU A 80 -6.44 -5.39 23.25
CA LEU A 80 -7.73 -5.88 23.75
C LEU A 80 -7.71 -7.36 24.18
N GLY A 81 -6.57 -8.05 24.01
CA GLY A 81 -6.41 -9.47 24.32
C GLY A 81 -7.07 -10.41 23.30
N TRP A 82 -7.47 -9.90 22.14
CA TRP A 82 -8.15 -10.69 21.08
C TRP A 82 -7.16 -11.44 20.17
N LEU A 83 -5.88 -11.06 20.20
CA LEU A 83 -4.81 -11.72 19.46
C LEU A 83 -3.76 -12.28 20.43
N PRO A 84 -3.46 -13.60 20.39
CA PRO A 84 -2.32 -14.16 21.11
C PRO A 84 -1.00 -13.54 20.64
N ALA A 85 -0.05 -13.32 21.55
CA ALA A 85 1.21 -12.64 21.24
C ALA A 85 1.99 -13.26 20.07
N GLY A 86 2.08 -14.59 20.02
CA GLY A 86 2.77 -15.29 18.92
C GLY A 86 2.10 -15.07 17.56
N LEU A 87 0.76 -15.07 17.52
CA LEU A 87 0.00 -14.80 16.30
C LEU A 87 0.14 -13.34 15.87
N TYR A 88 0.08 -12.40 16.83
CA TYR A 88 0.29 -10.99 16.58
C TYR A 88 1.65 -10.73 15.92
N VAL A 89 2.74 -11.24 16.51
CA VAL A 89 4.10 -11.09 15.96
C VAL A 89 4.19 -11.67 14.55
N PHE A 90 3.63 -12.86 14.33
CA PHE A 90 3.64 -13.51 13.02
C PHE A 90 2.92 -12.68 11.95
N VAL A 91 1.68 -12.25 12.24
CA VAL A 91 0.81 -11.53 11.29
C VAL A 91 1.37 -10.14 10.99
N VAL A 92 1.82 -9.39 12.01
CA VAL A 92 2.41 -8.06 11.80
C VAL A 92 3.73 -8.17 11.01
N SER A 93 4.57 -9.17 11.28
CA SER A 93 5.81 -9.38 10.54
C SER A 93 5.54 -9.72 9.07
N LEU A 94 4.58 -10.61 8.81
CA LEU A 94 4.18 -10.98 7.47
C LEU A 94 3.59 -9.79 6.70
N HIS A 95 2.74 -9.00 7.35
CA HIS A 95 2.17 -7.78 6.76
C HIS A 95 3.26 -6.73 6.46
N ALA A 96 4.15 -6.47 7.40
CA ALA A 96 5.27 -5.53 7.21
C ALA A 96 6.19 -5.96 6.06
N ALA A 97 6.45 -7.26 5.91
CA ALA A 97 7.19 -7.79 4.77
C ALA A 97 6.45 -7.56 3.44
N GLY A 98 5.12 -7.70 3.43
CA GLY A 98 4.29 -7.38 2.27
C GLY A 98 4.35 -5.92 1.84
N CYS A 99 4.53 -5.00 2.79
CA CYS A 99 4.61 -3.55 2.54
C CYS A 99 5.98 -3.08 2.01
N ILE A 100 6.90 -3.98 1.63
CA ILE A 100 8.26 -3.59 1.21
C ILE A 100 8.24 -2.69 -0.04
N GLY A 101 7.30 -2.93 -0.97
CA GLY A 101 7.09 -2.06 -2.14
C GLY A 101 6.63 -0.66 -1.74
N ASP A 102 5.73 -0.57 -0.76
CA ASP A 102 5.23 0.72 -0.25
C ASP A 102 6.32 1.53 0.43
N PHE A 103 7.17 0.88 1.22
CA PHE A 103 8.32 1.54 1.84
C PHE A 103 9.32 2.01 0.80
N TYR A 104 9.51 1.24 -0.27
CA TYR A 104 10.32 1.67 -1.39
C TYR A 104 9.71 2.90 -2.09
N TYR A 105 8.40 2.95 -2.30
CA TYR A 105 7.71 4.14 -2.82
C TYR A 105 7.83 5.32 -1.86
N GLY A 106 7.67 5.11 -0.55
CA GLY A 106 7.93 6.11 0.47
C GLY A 106 9.36 6.66 0.38
N TYR A 107 10.36 5.81 0.22
CA TYR A 107 11.75 6.22 0.02
C TYR A 107 11.94 7.05 -1.26
N LEU A 108 11.34 6.62 -2.39
CA LEU A 108 11.42 7.37 -3.64
C LEU A 108 10.86 8.78 -3.47
N LEU A 109 9.68 8.89 -2.88
CA LEU A 109 8.92 10.13 -2.77
C LEU A 109 9.46 11.08 -1.69
N LEU A 110 9.90 10.55 -0.55
CA LEU A 110 10.33 11.35 0.60
C LEU A 110 11.83 11.65 0.61
N TRP A 111 12.65 10.80 -0.04
CA TRP A 111 14.10 10.95 0.01
C TRP A 111 14.74 11.16 -1.36
N ARG A 112 14.47 10.26 -2.31
CA ARG A 112 15.14 10.26 -3.63
C ARG A 112 14.75 11.44 -4.50
N PHE A 113 13.47 11.80 -4.50
CA PHE A 113 12.89 12.89 -5.27
C PHE A 113 12.43 14.05 -4.38
N ARG A 114 13.12 14.30 -3.26
CA ARG A 114 12.66 15.27 -2.25
C ARG A 114 12.77 16.74 -2.69
N LYS A 115 13.62 17.05 -3.66
CA LYS A 115 13.94 18.43 -4.08
C LYS A 115 13.16 18.87 -5.32
N GLU A 116 12.63 17.91 -6.06
CA GLU A 116 11.93 18.09 -7.31
C GLU A 116 10.46 18.45 -7.05
N ALA A 117 9.83 19.26 -7.88
CA ALA A 117 8.37 19.31 -7.90
C ALA A 117 7.88 18.11 -8.73
N ILE A 118 7.01 17.27 -8.17
CA ILE A 118 6.61 16.02 -8.83
C ILE A 118 5.10 15.77 -8.77
N LEU A 119 4.60 15.16 -9.85
CA LEU A 119 3.32 14.46 -9.92
C LEU A 119 3.58 12.97 -10.14
N VAL A 120 2.71 12.14 -9.59
CA VAL A 120 2.93 10.69 -9.57
C VAL A 120 1.68 9.98 -10.06
N GLU A 121 1.86 9.10 -11.04
CA GLU A 121 0.86 8.11 -11.44
C GLU A 121 1.31 6.75 -10.93
N ASP A 122 0.41 6.01 -10.28
CA ASP A 122 0.63 4.60 -9.99
C ASP A 122 0.10 3.74 -11.14
N THR A 123 0.80 2.66 -11.48
CA THR A 123 0.44 1.76 -12.57
C THR A 123 0.65 0.30 -12.16
N GLU A 124 0.11 -0.64 -12.95
CA GLU A 124 0.24 -2.09 -12.73
C GLU A 124 1.69 -2.64 -12.69
N ILE A 125 2.67 -1.84 -13.13
CA ILE A 125 4.10 -2.18 -13.09
C ILE A 125 4.92 -1.24 -12.18
N GLY A 126 4.27 -0.27 -11.53
CA GLY A 126 4.85 0.66 -10.55
C GLY A 126 4.65 2.14 -10.87
N LEU A 127 5.38 2.99 -10.17
CA LEU A 127 5.21 4.45 -10.25
C LEU A 127 5.81 5.07 -11.51
N LYS A 128 5.06 5.96 -12.14
CA LYS A 128 5.57 6.97 -13.07
C LYS A 128 5.65 8.31 -12.35
N ILE A 129 6.83 8.92 -12.37
CA ILE A 129 7.10 10.19 -11.70
C ILE A 129 7.38 11.25 -12.75
N TYR A 130 6.57 12.31 -12.75
CA TYR A 130 6.64 13.44 -13.65
C TYR A 130 7.25 14.63 -12.92
N LEU A 131 8.11 15.39 -13.57
CA LEU A 131 8.54 16.70 -13.07
C LEU A 131 7.41 17.70 -13.33
N ASP A 132 7.00 18.41 -12.29
CA ASP A 132 6.00 19.45 -12.37
C ASP A 132 6.70 20.79 -12.63
N GLU A 133 6.85 21.16 -13.90
CA GLU A 133 7.46 22.42 -14.32
C GLU A 133 6.59 23.66 -14.00
N GLY A 134 5.38 23.47 -13.46
CA GLY A 134 4.43 24.53 -13.12
C GLY A 134 4.49 25.02 -11.67
N ALA A 135 5.32 24.41 -10.81
CA ALA A 135 5.46 24.80 -9.41
C ALA A 135 6.56 25.87 -9.21
N ASN A 136 6.29 27.09 -9.69
CA ASN A 136 7.01 28.30 -9.25
C ASN A 136 6.24 29.00 -8.12
#